data_AF-A0A7S2PG13-F1
#
_entry.id   AF-A0A7S2PG13-F1
#
_cell.length_a   1.000
_cell.length_b   1.000
_cell.length_c   1.000
_cell.angle_alpha   90.00
_cell.angle_beta   90.00
_cell.angle_gamma   90.00
#
_symmetry.space_group_name_H-M   'P 1'
#
loop_
_entity.id
_entity.type
_entity.pdbx_description
1 polymer ?
#
loop_
_entity_poly.entity_id
_entity_poly.type
_entity_poly.pdbx_seq_one_letter_code
_entity_poly.pdbx_strand_id
1 'polypeptide(L)'
;GPLRAVTLQGFKRAKMNAQYVERRRSEFLVNGCETYWSTCGESMLYWCKKETRWKGSRTADFEKIKAGAAPCHIGATKMLHVLAPGFLRGWHEWHGGEWTLRQDAGVCSIGPVTPPLRTVALAGFVRVGMNATYTER
;
A
#
# COMPACT_ATOMS: atom_id res chain seq x y z
N GLY A 1 3.80 13.01 11.46
CA GLY A 1 2.48 12.36 11.58
C GLY A 1 2.61 10.85 11.39
N PRO A 2 1.68 10.05 11.93
CA PRO A 2 1.71 8.59 11.82
C PRO A 2 1.78 8.13 10.35
N LEU A 3 2.27 6.90 10.14
CA LEU A 3 2.18 6.27 8.82
C LEU A 3 0.72 6.04 8.46
N ARG A 4 0.42 6.11 7.17
CA ARG A 4 -0.93 5.93 6.64
C ARG A 4 -1.05 4.56 5.97
N ALA A 5 -2.24 4.01 6.01
CA ALA A 5 -2.63 2.82 5.27
C ALA A 5 -3.77 3.16 4.32
N VAL A 6 -3.74 2.57 3.13
CA VAL A 6 -4.86 2.59 2.18
C VAL A 6 -5.25 1.17 1.86
N THR A 7 -6.54 0.88 1.83
CA THR A 7 -7.03 -0.44 1.43
C THR A 7 -7.65 -0.32 0.05
N LEU A 8 -7.24 -1.21 -0.84
CA LEU A 8 -7.81 -1.33 -2.18
C LEU A 8 -8.79 -2.50 -2.24
N GLN A 9 -9.88 -2.33 -2.99
CA GLN A 9 -10.88 -3.37 -3.27
C GLN A 9 -11.47 -3.20 -4.68
N GLY A 10 -12.24 -4.19 -5.12
CA GLY A 10 -13.04 -4.15 -6.37
C GLY A 10 -12.31 -4.60 -7.64
N PHE A 11 -11.02 -4.92 -7.56
CA PHE A 11 -10.24 -5.44 -8.69
C PHE A 11 -10.50 -6.94 -8.92
N LYS A 12 -10.40 -7.43 -10.16
CA LYS A 12 -10.47 -8.88 -10.43
C LYS A 12 -9.18 -9.59 -10.03
N ARG A 13 -8.04 -8.90 -10.12
CA ARG A 13 -6.75 -9.38 -9.64
C ARG A 13 -6.72 -9.33 -8.12
N ALA A 14 -7.00 -10.46 -7.47
CA ALA A 14 -7.10 -10.58 -6.01
C ALA A 14 -5.92 -9.95 -5.24
N LYS A 15 -4.70 -10.09 -5.77
CA LYS A 15 -3.47 -9.52 -5.17
C LYS A 15 -3.42 -7.99 -5.11
N MET A 16 -4.31 -7.30 -5.83
CA MET A 16 -4.47 -5.84 -5.77
C MET A 16 -5.49 -5.40 -4.72
N ASN A 17 -6.32 -6.32 -4.23
CA ASN A 17 -7.32 -6.05 -3.19
C ASN A 17 -6.68 -6.28 -1.81
N ALA A 18 -5.82 -5.37 -1.40
CA ALA A 18 -5.04 -5.49 -0.16
C ALA A 18 -4.99 -4.17 0.62
N GLN A 19 -4.52 -4.25 1.86
CA GLN A 19 -4.07 -3.09 2.60
C GLN A 19 -2.63 -2.77 2.18
N TYR A 20 -2.34 -1.48 1.98
CA TYR A 20 -1.04 -0.97 1.62
C TYR A 20 -0.58 0.05 2.65
N VAL A 21 0.66 -0.12 3.12
CA VAL A 21 1.29 0.72 4.13
C VAL A 21 2.27 1.68 3.48
N GLU A 22 2.18 2.94 3.86
CA GLU A 22 3.03 4.01 3.38
C GLU A 22 4.52 3.82 3.74
N ARG A 23 5.41 4.15 2.80
CA ARG A 23 6.87 4.27 3.00
C ARG A 23 7.36 5.63 2.50
N ARG A 24 7.91 6.42 3.42
CA ARG A 24 8.36 7.82 3.18
C ARG A 24 9.88 8.00 3.12
N ARG A 25 10.67 6.98 3.47
CA ARG A 25 12.13 7.12 3.46
C ARG A 25 12.64 7.24 2.02
N SER A 26 13.76 7.95 1.83
CA SER A 26 14.27 8.34 0.52
C SER A 26 14.51 7.15 -0.43
N GLU A 27 14.94 6.01 0.11
CA GLU A 27 15.15 4.78 -0.64
C GLU A 27 13.87 4.21 -1.27
N PHE A 28 12.71 4.52 -0.69
CA PHE A 28 11.38 4.07 -1.12
C PHE A 28 10.62 5.07 -1.99
N LEU A 29 11.17 6.26 -2.22
CA LEU A 29 10.49 7.27 -3.03
C LEU A 29 10.54 6.93 -4.51
N VAL A 30 9.44 7.22 -5.20
CA VAL A 30 9.33 7.15 -6.65
C VAL A 30 8.89 8.52 -7.14
N ASN A 31 9.67 9.13 -8.03
CA ASN A 31 9.41 10.49 -8.54
C ASN A 31 9.26 11.55 -7.42
N GLY A 32 9.96 11.37 -6.29
CA GLY A 32 9.87 12.26 -5.13
C GLY A 32 8.61 12.09 -4.27
N CYS A 33 7.74 11.13 -4.61
CA CYS A 33 6.53 10.82 -3.84
C CYS A 33 6.71 9.55 -3.02
N GLU A 34 5.96 9.44 -1.91
CA GLU A 34 5.91 8.22 -1.12
C GLU A 34 5.34 7.04 -1.93
N THR A 35 5.65 5.84 -1.48
CA THR A 35 5.08 4.60 -2.03
C THR A 35 4.23 3.90 -0.97
N TYR A 36 3.28 3.07 -1.40
CA TYR A 36 2.46 2.26 -0.50
C TYR A 36 2.66 0.79 -0.83
N TRP A 37 2.94 -0.03 0.17
CA TRP A 37 3.37 -1.42 -0.01
C TRP A 37 2.35 -2.34 0.61
N SER A 38 1.88 -3.32 -0.18
CA SER A 38 0.90 -4.29 0.31
C SER A 38 1.44 -5.04 1.53
N THR A 39 0.57 -5.34 2.48
CA THR A 39 0.94 -6.11 3.68
C THR A 39 1.37 -7.54 3.37
N CYS A 40 0.95 -8.10 2.22
CA CYS A 40 1.45 -9.38 1.69
C CYS A 40 2.79 -9.27 0.96
N GLY A 41 3.32 -8.07 0.73
CA GLY A 41 4.62 -7.83 0.11
C GLY A 41 4.66 -8.00 -1.42
N GLU A 42 3.57 -8.41 -2.07
CA GLU A 42 3.58 -8.75 -3.50
C GLU A 42 3.33 -7.57 -4.44
N SER A 43 2.62 -6.56 -3.97
CA SER A 43 2.20 -5.39 -4.76
C SER A 43 2.58 -4.08 -4.08
N MET A 44 2.71 -3.01 -4.88
CA MET A 44 2.96 -1.66 -4.41
C MET A 44 2.19 -0.62 -5.24
N LEU A 45 1.94 0.54 -4.63
CA LEU A 45 1.40 1.74 -5.27
C LEU A 45 2.48 2.83 -5.37
N TYR A 46 2.50 3.53 -6.50
CA TYR A 46 3.43 4.62 -6.74
C TYR A 46 2.81 5.71 -7.61
N TRP A 47 3.33 6.93 -7.49
CA TRP A 47 2.99 8.04 -8.38
C TRP A 47 3.79 7.94 -9.69
N CYS A 48 3.08 7.78 -10.81
CA CYS A 48 3.69 7.79 -12.13
C CYS A 48 3.67 9.22 -12.68
N LYS A 49 4.84 9.89 -12.69
CA LYS A 49 4.95 11.27 -13.18
C LYS A 49 4.58 11.42 -14.66
N LYS A 50 4.95 10.44 -15.50
CA LYS A 50 4.67 10.45 -16.94
C LYS A 50 3.17 10.46 -17.26
N GLU A 51 2.37 9.74 -16.47
CA GLU A 51 0.93 9.62 -16.70
C GLU A 51 0.10 10.41 -15.67
N THR A 52 0.77 11.13 -14.77
CA THR A 52 0.16 11.97 -13.72
C THR A 52 -0.94 11.23 -12.94
N ARG A 53 -0.65 9.98 -12.55
CA ARG A 53 -1.62 9.13 -11.84
C ARG A 53 -0.95 8.13 -10.91
N TRP A 54 -1.70 7.69 -9.91
CA TRP A 54 -1.33 6.54 -9.09
C TRP A 54 -1.48 5.25 -9.87
N LYS A 55 -0.48 4.37 -9.72
CA LYS A 55 -0.43 3.05 -10.34
C LYS A 55 -0.16 1.99 -9.29
N GLY A 56 -0.68 0.79 -9.53
CA GLY A 56 -0.33 -0.41 -8.77
C GLY A 56 0.41 -1.41 -9.63
N SER A 57 1.52 -1.92 -9.11
CA SER A 57 2.39 -2.91 -9.76
C SER A 57 2.87 -3.95 -8.77
N ARG A 58 3.61 -4.96 -9.25
CA ARG A 58 4.30 -5.90 -8.39
C ARG A 58 5.47 -5.22 -7.68
N THR A 59 5.71 -5.61 -6.44
CA THR A 59 6.89 -5.19 -5.67
C THR A 59 8.20 -5.53 -6.38
N ALA A 60 8.26 -6.67 -7.07
CA ALA A 60 9.43 -7.10 -7.83
C ALA A 60 9.84 -6.15 -8.98
N ASP A 61 8.92 -5.26 -9.40
CA ASP A 61 9.19 -4.26 -10.44
C ASP A 61 9.69 -2.92 -9.86
N PHE A 62 9.88 -2.82 -8.53
CA PHE A 62 10.23 -1.57 -7.84
C PHE A 62 11.50 -0.90 -8.37
N GLU A 63 12.59 -1.64 -8.55
CA GLU A 63 13.85 -1.07 -9.05
C GLU A 63 13.72 -0.54 -10.48
N LYS A 64 12.94 -1.23 -11.33
CA LYS A 64 12.63 -0.75 -12.68
C LYS A 64 11.78 0.52 -12.64
N ILE A 65 10.82 0.58 -11.71
CA ILE A 65 9.98 1.76 -11.50
C ILE A 65 10.83 2.96 -11.06
N LYS A 66 11.78 2.76 -10.13
CA LYS A 66 12.74 3.80 -9.73
C LYS A 66 13.62 4.27 -10.89
N ALA A 67 14.00 3.36 -11.78
CA ALA A 67 14.74 3.68 -12.99
C ALA A 67 13.89 4.36 -14.08
N GLY A 68 12.61 4.63 -13.83
CA GLY A 68 11.72 5.38 -14.73
C GLY A 68 10.80 4.51 -15.60
N ALA A 69 10.87 3.18 -15.49
CA ALA A 69 9.86 2.32 -16.10
C ALA A 69 8.49 2.53 -15.43
N ALA A 70 7.40 2.21 -16.14
CA ALA A 70 6.05 2.40 -15.62
C ALA A 70 5.14 1.16 -15.73
N PRO A 71 5.62 -0.06 -15.34
CA PRO A 71 4.78 -1.25 -15.32
C PRO A 71 3.61 -1.05 -14.35
N CYS A 72 2.44 -1.57 -14.72
CA CYS A 72 1.28 -1.54 -13.85
C CYS A 72 0.23 -2.60 -14.23
N HIS A 73 -0.56 -2.97 -13.23
CA HIS A 73 -1.76 -3.78 -13.37
C HIS A 73 -3.02 -2.97 -13.08
N ILE A 74 -2.90 -1.89 -12.31
CA ILE A 74 -4.00 -0.98 -12.01
C ILE A 74 -3.52 0.47 -12.14
N GLY A 75 -4.42 1.37 -12.50
CA GLY A 75 -4.13 2.80 -12.61
C GLY A 75 -5.36 3.64 -12.29
N ALA A 76 -5.19 4.65 -11.46
CA ALA A 76 -6.26 5.57 -11.12
C ALA A 76 -6.69 6.46 -12.32
N THR A 77 -7.89 7.04 -12.26
CA THR A 77 -8.47 7.85 -13.35
C THR A 77 -8.18 9.34 -13.27
N LYS A 78 -7.83 9.87 -12.10
CA LYS A 78 -7.66 11.31 -11.86
C LYS A 78 -6.25 11.64 -11.35
N MET A 79 -5.83 12.87 -11.60
CA MET A 79 -4.55 13.45 -11.17
C MET A 79 -4.58 13.88 -9.70
N LEU A 80 -5.17 13.07 -8.83
CA LEU A 80 -5.32 13.39 -7.41
C LEU A 80 -4.38 12.52 -6.56
N HIS A 81 -4.06 13.03 -5.37
CA HIS A 81 -3.34 12.25 -4.38
C HIS A 81 -4.16 11.01 -3.98
N VAL A 82 -3.51 9.87 -3.68
CA VAL A 82 -4.18 8.61 -3.28
C VAL A 82 -5.02 8.73 -2.00
N LEU A 83 -4.88 9.85 -1.30
CA LEU A 83 -5.56 10.13 -0.04
C LEU A 83 -6.69 11.17 -0.19
N ALA A 84 -6.92 11.66 -1.41
CA ALA A 84 -7.96 12.66 -1.65
C ALA A 84 -9.35 12.01 -1.49
N PRO A 85 -10.27 12.59 -0.69
CA PRO A 85 -11.58 12.01 -0.43
C PRO A 85 -12.44 11.77 -1.69
N GLY A 86 -12.27 12.57 -2.73
CA GLY A 86 -12.96 12.43 -4.02
C GLY A 86 -12.34 11.40 -4.99
N PHE A 87 -11.37 10.61 -4.51
CA PHE A 87 -10.46 9.80 -5.34
C PHE A 87 -10.49 8.30 -4.98
N LEU A 88 -11.65 7.81 -4.57
CA LEU A 88 -11.76 6.50 -3.94
C LEU A 88 -12.00 5.36 -4.94
N ARG A 89 -12.64 5.59 -6.08
CA ARG A 89 -13.13 4.50 -6.96
C ARG A 89 -12.93 4.82 -8.44
N GLY A 90 -13.31 3.88 -9.31
CA GLY A 90 -13.20 4.03 -10.76
C GLY A 90 -11.77 3.92 -11.26
N TRP A 91 -11.00 2.94 -10.76
CA TRP A 91 -9.65 2.66 -11.27
C TRP A 91 -9.70 1.75 -12.50
N HIS A 92 -8.73 1.90 -13.39
CA HIS A 92 -8.53 0.98 -14.50
C HIS A 92 -7.72 -0.23 -14.06
N GLU A 93 -8.01 -1.39 -14.63
CA GLU A 93 -7.31 -2.65 -14.39
C GLU A 93 -6.94 -3.32 -15.71
N TRP A 94 -5.71 -3.83 -15.80
CA TRP A 94 -5.29 -4.75 -16.85
C TRP A 94 -5.68 -6.18 -16.48
N HIS A 95 -6.69 -6.71 -17.17
CA HIS A 95 -7.23 -8.05 -16.93
C HIS A 95 -7.69 -8.66 -18.25
N GLY A 96 -7.37 -9.93 -18.51
CA GLY A 96 -7.84 -10.62 -19.71
C GLY A 96 -7.29 -10.07 -21.04
N GLY A 97 -6.21 -9.29 -21.02
CA GLY A 97 -5.59 -8.72 -22.23
C GLY A 97 -6.08 -7.32 -22.60
N GLU A 98 -6.89 -6.68 -21.75
CA GLU A 98 -7.40 -5.34 -21.99
C GLU A 98 -7.36 -4.47 -20.72
N TRP A 99 -7.41 -3.15 -20.92
CA TRP A 99 -7.61 -2.17 -19.84
C TRP A 99 -9.10 -1.91 -19.67
N THR A 100 -9.66 -2.31 -18.52
CA THR A 100 -11.07 -2.10 -18.21
C THR A 100 -11.22 -1.09 -17.08
N LEU A 101 -12.15 -0.14 -17.21
CA LEU A 101 -12.59 0.69 -16.09
C LEU A 101 -13.39 -0.17 -15.10
N ARG A 102 -12.96 -0.22 -13.84
CA ARG A 102 -13.67 -0.89 -12.76
C ARG A 102 -14.32 0.18 -11.87
N GLN A 103 -15.61 0.43 -12.09
CA GLN A 103 -16.34 1.51 -11.40
C GLN A 103 -16.22 1.40 -9.87
N ASP A 104 -16.31 0.18 -9.33
CA ASP A 104 -16.23 -0.07 -7.89
C ASP A 104 -14.80 -0.33 -7.38
N ALA A 105 -13.78 -0.30 -8.25
CA ALA A 105 -12.41 -0.58 -7.83
C ALA A 105 -11.62 0.67 -7.49
N GLY A 106 -10.78 0.57 -6.46
CA GLY A 106 -9.93 1.64 -5.97
C GLY A 106 -9.77 1.59 -4.46
N VAL A 107 -9.45 2.74 -3.86
CA VAL A 107 -9.32 2.95 -2.42
C VAL A 107 -10.68 2.83 -1.72
N CYS A 108 -10.86 1.80 -0.92
CA CYS A 108 -12.06 1.60 -0.11
C CYS A 108 -11.97 2.26 1.28
N SER A 109 -10.76 2.38 1.83
CA SER A 109 -10.54 3.03 3.12
C SER A 109 -9.14 3.62 3.22
N ILE A 110 -9.04 4.66 4.05
CA ILE A 110 -7.80 5.36 4.40
C ILE A 110 -7.78 5.46 5.92
N GLY A 111 -6.64 5.17 6.54
CA GLY A 111 -6.51 5.27 7.99
C GLY A 111 -5.06 5.34 8.45
N PRO A 112 -4.81 5.52 9.75
CA PRO A 112 -3.48 5.33 10.31
C PRO A 112 -3.05 3.86 10.18
N VAL A 113 -1.74 3.62 10.13
CA VAL A 113 -1.19 2.29 10.40
C VAL A 113 -1.41 2.01 11.89
N THR A 114 -2.32 1.10 12.20
CA THR A 114 -2.45 0.59 13.56
C THR A 114 -1.39 -0.50 13.75
N PRO A 115 -0.37 -0.30 14.60
CA PRO A 115 0.54 -1.39 14.92
C PRO A 115 -0.28 -2.55 15.54
N PRO A 116 0.03 -3.82 15.21
CA PRO A 116 -0.58 -4.92 15.93
C PRO A 116 -0.20 -4.78 17.41
N LEU A 117 -1.17 -5.06 18.30
CA LEU A 117 -0.89 -5.17 19.73
C LEU A 117 0.26 -6.16 19.90
N ARG A 118 1.41 -5.67 20.36
CA ARG A 118 2.55 -6.53 20.65
C ARG A 118 2.40 -7.03 22.07
N THR A 119 2.26 -8.34 22.19
CA THR A 119 2.38 -9.02 23.47
C THR A 119 3.83 -9.47 23.63
N VAL A 120 4.54 -8.86 24.57
CA VAL A 120 5.90 -9.24 24.97
C VAL A 120 5.79 -10.11 26.21
N ALA A 121 6.22 -11.37 26.09
CA ALA A 121 6.41 -12.24 27.24
C ALA A 121 7.86 -12.13 27.71
N LEU A 122 8.07 -11.60 28.91
CA LEU A 122 9.32 -11.70 29.64
C LEU A 122 9.31 -13.02 30.41
N ALA A 123 10.28 -13.89 30.13
CA ALA A 123 10.44 -15.19 30.77
C ALA A 123 11.93 -15.52 30.96
N GLY A 124 12.24 -16.42 31.90
CA GLY A 124 13.60 -16.91 32.17
C GLY A 124 14.33 -16.18 33.30
N PHE A 125 13.67 -15.27 34.02
CA PHE A 125 14.26 -14.61 35.19
C PHE A 125 14.11 -15.47 36.44
N VAL A 126 15.18 -15.53 37.25
CA VAL A 126 15.23 -16.25 38.53
C VAL A 126 14.21 -15.69 39.54
N ARG A 127 13.91 -14.39 39.45
CA ARG A 127 12.85 -13.75 40.24
C ARG A 127 11.51 -13.90 39.52
N VAL A 128 10.63 -14.71 40.10
CA VAL A 128 9.30 -15.02 39.53
C VAL A 128 8.50 -13.76 39.18
N GLY A 129 8.59 -12.69 39.99
CA GLY A 129 7.89 -11.43 39.73
C GLY A 129 8.36 -10.63 38.51
N MET A 130 9.45 -11.05 37.86
CA MET A 130 9.94 -10.42 36.62
C MET A 130 9.52 -11.18 35.35
N ASN A 131 8.92 -12.36 35.51
CA ASN A 131 8.31 -13.07 34.39
C ASN A 131 6.88 -12.56 34.23
N ALA A 132 6.60 -11.86 33.13
CA ALA A 132 5.32 -11.18 32.94
C ALA A 132 5.00 -11.06 31.45
N THR A 133 3.70 -11.00 31.15
CA THR A 133 3.20 -10.76 29.80
C THR A 133 2.69 -9.33 29.73
N TYR A 134 3.30 -8.52 28.87
CA TYR A 134 2.91 -7.13 28.63
C TYR A 134 2.28 -7.02 27.26
N THR A 135 1.08 -6.47 27.19
CA THR A 135 0.47 -6.07 25.92
C THR A 135 0.59 -4.56 25.80
N GLU A 136 1.37 -4.11 24.82
CA GLU A 136 1.46 -2.70 24.48
C GLU A 136 0.11 -2.26 23.90
N ARG A 137 -0.56 -1.31 24.58
CA ARG A 137 -1.88 -0.78 24.19
C ARG A 137 -1.73 0.51 23.38
#